data_AF-A0A924BG84-F1
#
_entry.id   AF-A0A924BG84-F1
#
_cell.length_a   1.000
_cell.length_b   1.000
_cell.length_c   1.000
_cell.angle_alpha   90.00
_cell.angle_beta   90.00
_cell.angle_gamma   90.00
#
_symmetry.space_group_name_H-M   'P 1'
#
loop_
_entity.id
_entity.type
_entity.pdbx_description
1 polymer ?
#
loop_
_entity_poly.entity_id
_entity_poly.type
_entity_poly.pdbx_seq_one_letter_code
_entity_poly.pdbx_strand_id
1 'polypeptide(L)'
;MKNTLYKLKKHRGFTAIELMIVVVIIGIIVSIGVANYIASSKKRALEASLMTNMRTLQIMLETYKVDWQLYPDNLNSLGLESTTKRYNKSIANPYTRQSGPVGTTNLWAIDYLDPSDPTFPTNKALYFGRVGYQPIGTPPAISKYYLFGYGDNSIPIERKGTTYTVTNGG
;
A
#
# COMPACT_ATOMS: atom_id res chain seq x y z
N MET A 1 -68.27 -6.72 -50.20
CA MET A 1 -67.31 -7.57 -49.46
C MET A 1 -65.96 -6.85 -49.45
N LYS A 2 -65.40 -6.51 -48.27
CA LYS A 2 -64.07 -5.89 -48.14
C LYS A 2 -63.10 -6.94 -47.59
N ASN A 3 -62.16 -7.41 -48.40
CA ASN A 3 -61.09 -8.30 -47.97
C ASN A 3 -59.92 -7.48 -47.44
N THR A 4 -59.74 -7.46 -46.13
CA THR A 4 -58.62 -6.80 -45.46
C THR A 4 -57.44 -7.78 -45.40
N LEU A 5 -56.43 -7.56 -46.25
CA LEU A 5 -55.17 -8.31 -46.27
C LEU A 5 -54.38 -8.07 -44.97
N TYR A 6 -54.30 -9.08 -44.11
CA TYR A 6 -53.44 -9.06 -42.91
C TYR A 6 -51.96 -9.15 -43.32
N LYS A 7 -51.25 -8.04 -43.15
CA LYS A 7 -49.79 -7.96 -43.37
C LYS A 7 -49.07 -8.59 -42.18
N LEU A 8 -48.70 -9.88 -42.28
CA LEU A 8 -47.91 -10.58 -41.26
C LEU A 8 -46.54 -9.91 -41.08
N LYS A 9 -46.27 -9.36 -39.89
CA LYS A 9 -44.94 -8.85 -39.53
C LYS A 9 -43.96 -10.03 -39.50
N LYS A 10 -42.93 -9.98 -40.32
CA LYS A 10 -41.85 -10.97 -40.33
C LYS A 10 -40.97 -10.77 -39.10
N HIS A 11 -41.15 -11.58 -38.06
CA HIS A 11 -40.23 -11.64 -36.94
C HIS A 11 -38.90 -12.22 -37.43
N ARG A 12 -37.85 -11.39 -37.47
CA ARG A 12 -36.47 -11.86 -37.68
C ARG A 12 -35.95 -12.35 -36.32
N GLY A 13 -35.72 -13.66 -36.20
CA GLY A 13 -35.08 -14.27 -35.04
C GLY A 13 -33.56 -14.14 -35.11
N PHE A 14 -32.91 -14.18 -33.95
CA PHE A 14 -31.45 -14.19 -33.81
C PHE A 14 -30.89 -15.50 -34.36
N THR A 15 -29.82 -15.44 -35.13
CA THR A 15 -29.16 -16.63 -35.68
C THR A 15 -28.17 -17.22 -34.66
N ALA A 16 -27.96 -18.53 -34.68
CA ALA A 16 -26.97 -19.18 -33.82
C ALA A 16 -25.56 -18.67 -34.11
N ILE A 17 -25.25 -18.35 -35.37
CA ILE A 17 -23.95 -17.83 -35.77
C ILE A 17 -23.70 -16.41 -35.24
N GLU A 18 -24.73 -15.56 -35.17
CA GLU A 18 -24.62 -14.24 -34.52
C GLU A 18 -24.22 -14.39 -33.05
N LEU A 19 -24.77 -15.36 -32.33
CA LEU A 19 -24.38 -15.62 -30.94
C LEU A 19 -22.95 -16.15 -30.83
N MET A 20 -22.57 -17.08 -31.71
CA MET A 20 -21.24 -17.69 -31.70
C MET A 20 -20.13 -16.66 -31.92
N ILE A 21 -20.31 -15.76 -32.89
CA ILE A 21 -19.32 -14.71 -33.15
C ILE A 21 -19.19 -13.77 -31.94
N VAL A 22 -20.31 -13.43 -31.28
CA VAL A 22 -20.30 -12.56 -30.10
C VAL A 22 -19.51 -13.19 -28.94
N VAL A 23 -19.75 -14.46 -28.60
CA VAL A 23 -19.02 -15.11 -27.49
C VAL A 23 -17.55 -15.32 -27.80
N VAL A 24 -17.18 -15.55 -29.07
CA VAL A 24 -15.78 -15.63 -29.51
C VAL A 24 -15.08 -14.29 -29.35
N ILE A 25 -15.70 -13.19 -29.79
CA ILE A 25 -15.13 -11.84 -29.65
C ILE A 25 -14.97 -11.46 -28.18
N ILE A 26 -15.98 -11.70 -27.33
CA ILE A 26 -15.89 -11.44 -25.89
C ILE A 26 -14.76 -12.28 -25.27
N GLY A 27 -14.62 -13.54 -25.65
CA GLY A 27 -13.55 -14.42 -25.18
C GLY A 27 -12.14 -13.87 -25.46
N ILE A 28 -11.91 -13.33 -26.66
CA ILE A 28 -10.63 -12.72 -27.06
C ILE A 28 -10.33 -11.45 -26.23
N ILE A 29 -11.34 -10.58 -26.04
CA ILE A 29 -11.17 -9.33 -25.29
C ILE A 29 -10.88 -9.62 -23.80
N VAL A 30 -11.64 -10.55 -23.20
CA VAL A 30 -11.50 -10.91 -21.78
C VAL A 30 -10.14 -11.54 -21.51
N SER A 31 -9.64 -12.40 -22.40
CA SER A 31 -8.36 -13.07 -22.20
C SER A 31 -7.16 -12.11 -22.14
N ILE A 32 -7.20 -11.00 -22.90
CA ILE A 32 -6.15 -9.96 -22.83
C ILE A 32 -6.39 -8.97 -21.67
N GLY A 33 -7.65 -8.56 -21.46
CA GLY A 33 -7.99 -7.52 -20.49
C GLY A 33 -7.81 -7.93 -19.03
N VAL A 34 -8.14 -9.19 -18.70
CA VAL A 34 -8.15 -9.66 -17.30
C VAL A 34 -6.73 -9.81 -16.73
N ALA A 35 -5.77 -10.32 -17.51
CA ALA A 35 -4.41 -10.59 -17.02
C ALA A 35 -3.70 -9.31 -16.54
N ASN A 36 -3.76 -8.22 -17.33
CA ASN A 36 -3.12 -6.95 -17.00
C ASN A 36 -3.81 -6.21 -15.86
N TYR A 37 -5.14 -6.33 -15.78
CA TYR A 37 -5.92 -5.69 -14.73
C TYR A 37 -5.62 -6.27 -13.35
N ILE A 38 -5.53 -7.59 -13.22
CA ILE A 38 -5.29 -8.26 -11.93
C ILE A 38 -3.92 -7.89 -11.35
N ALA A 39 -2.86 -7.95 -12.17
CA ALA A 39 -1.50 -7.64 -11.72
C ALA A 39 -1.38 -6.18 -11.28
N SER A 40 -1.91 -5.25 -12.08
CA SER A 40 -1.86 -3.81 -11.79
C SER A 40 -2.69 -3.44 -10.56
N SER A 41 -3.87 -4.04 -10.41
CA SER A 41 -4.77 -3.76 -9.27
C SER A 41 -4.19 -4.30 -7.97
N LYS A 42 -3.58 -5.49 -7.97
CA LYS A 42 -2.92 -6.05 -6.80
C LYS A 42 -1.78 -5.17 -6.32
N LYS A 43 -0.89 -4.72 -7.23
CA LYS A 43 0.22 -3.82 -6.87
C LYS A 43 -0.27 -2.53 -6.22
N ARG A 44 -1.26 -1.87 -6.84
CA ARG A 44 -1.86 -0.63 -6.30
C ARG A 44 -2.48 -0.84 -4.91
N ALA A 45 -3.14 -1.99 -4.70
CA ALA A 45 -3.71 -2.32 -3.39
C ALA A 45 -2.63 -2.52 -2.31
N LEU A 46 -1.51 -3.17 -2.65
CA LEU A 46 -0.38 -3.35 -1.73
C LEU A 46 0.26 -2.01 -1.36
N GLU A 47 0.52 -1.14 -2.35
CA GLU A 47 1.05 0.20 -2.12
C GLU A 47 0.10 1.05 -1.26
N ALA A 48 -1.21 1.00 -1.52
CA ALA A 48 -2.21 1.71 -0.72
C ALA A 48 -2.25 1.21 0.73
N SER A 49 -2.11 -0.11 0.94
CA SER A 49 -1.99 -0.68 2.28
C SER A 49 -0.71 -0.19 2.98
N LEU A 50 0.41 -0.09 2.25
CA LEU A 50 1.65 0.40 2.83
C LEU A 50 1.56 1.89 3.21
N MET A 51 0.94 2.72 2.39
CA MET A 51 0.65 4.12 2.72
C MET A 51 -0.25 4.23 3.98
N THR A 52 -1.19 3.31 4.15
CA THR A 52 -2.03 3.24 5.36
C THR A 52 -1.21 2.87 6.60
N ASN A 53 -0.28 1.92 6.47
CA ASN A 53 0.66 1.58 7.54
C ASN A 53 1.53 2.79 7.93
N MET A 54 2.02 3.55 6.94
CA MET A 54 2.78 4.78 7.20
C MET A 54 1.96 5.80 8.01
N ARG A 55 0.69 6.01 7.65
CA ARG A 55 -0.19 6.91 8.42
C ARG A 55 -0.46 6.42 9.83
N THR A 56 -0.60 5.11 10.00
CA THR A 56 -0.82 4.54 11.33
C THR A 56 0.42 4.73 12.21
N LEU A 57 1.62 4.52 11.66
CA LEU A 57 2.86 4.81 12.37
C LEU A 57 2.99 6.30 12.71
N GLN A 58 2.65 7.20 11.77
CA GLN A 58 2.58 8.64 12.03
C GLN A 58 1.67 8.96 13.23
N ILE A 59 0.47 8.39 13.31
CA ILE A 59 -0.44 8.62 14.45
C ILE A 59 0.23 8.18 15.77
N MET A 60 0.94 7.05 15.77
CA MET A 60 1.66 6.57 16.95
C MET A 60 2.81 7.51 17.35
N LEU A 61 3.54 8.05 16.37
CA LEU A 61 4.62 9.03 16.59
C LEU A 61 4.08 10.36 17.14
N GLU A 62 2.96 10.84 16.59
CA GLU A 62 2.32 12.07 17.09
C GLU A 62 1.76 11.86 18.50
N THR A 63 1.20 10.68 18.79
CA THR A 63 0.75 10.34 20.16
C THR A 63 1.93 10.32 21.13
N TYR A 64 3.06 9.71 20.74
CA TYR A 64 4.29 9.73 21.55
C TYR A 64 4.73 11.17 21.85
N LYS A 65 4.73 12.04 20.83
CA LYS A 65 5.13 13.45 20.99
C LYS A 65 4.21 14.23 21.92
N VAL A 66 2.90 13.97 21.93
CA VAL A 66 1.99 14.63 22.88
C VAL A 66 2.45 14.40 24.33
N ASP A 67 2.91 13.19 24.62
CA ASP A 67 3.34 12.82 25.97
C ASP A 67 4.76 13.29 26.31
N TRP A 68 5.68 13.19 25.35
CA TRP A 68 7.12 13.38 25.57
C TRP A 68 7.67 14.70 25.01
N GLN A 69 6.84 15.48 24.32
CA GLN A 69 7.16 16.73 23.60
C GLN A 69 8.22 16.57 22.49
N LEU A 70 8.70 15.35 22.27
CA LEU A 70 9.77 14.97 21.34
C LEU A 70 9.35 13.68 20.63
N TYR A 71 9.90 13.44 19.44
CA TYR A 71 9.71 12.15 18.76
C TYR A 71 10.70 11.10 19.29
N PRO A 72 10.36 9.80 19.20
CA PRO A 72 11.20 8.74 19.72
C PRO A 72 12.51 8.60 18.95
N ASP A 73 13.61 8.24 19.62
CA ASP A 73 14.90 8.01 18.96
C ASP A 73 14.89 6.83 17.98
N ASN A 74 13.99 5.88 18.20
CA ASN A 74 13.86 4.67 17.40
C ASN A 74 12.50 4.01 17.65
N LEU A 75 12.18 2.99 16.86
CA LEU A 75 10.95 2.24 16.97
C LEU A 75 10.88 1.39 18.24
N ASN A 76 12.01 1.06 18.87
CA ASN A 76 12.02 0.32 20.14
C ASN A 76 11.51 1.22 21.28
N SER A 77 11.96 2.47 21.36
CA SER A 77 11.45 3.43 22.36
C SER A 77 9.98 3.75 22.13
N LEU A 78 9.56 3.91 20.87
CA LEU A 78 8.13 4.00 20.52
C LEU A 78 7.36 2.75 20.98
N GLY A 79 7.89 1.56 20.73
CA GLY A 79 7.25 0.29 21.04
C GLY A 79 7.04 0.08 22.54
N LEU A 80 8.05 0.40 23.36
CA LEU A 80 7.98 0.30 24.82
C LEU A 80 6.91 1.23 25.39
N GLU A 81 6.93 2.50 24.98
CA GLU A 81 5.98 3.51 25.45
C GLU A 81 4.56 3.23 24.96
N SER A 82 4.40 2.94 23.68
CA SER A 82 3.08 2.66 23.08
C SER A 82 2.41 1.41 23.64
N THR A 83 3.19 0.41 24.05
CA THR A 83 2.68 -0.79 24.72
C THR A 83 2.19 -0.45 26.12
N THR A 84 2.99 0.29 26.88
CA THR A 84 2.67 0.73 28.24
C THR A 84 1.41 1.61 28.25
N LYS A 85 1.30 2.53 27.30
CA LYS A 85 0.18 3.48 27.16
C LYS A 85 -0.95 3.00 26.24
N ARG A 86 -0.90 1.73 25.81
CA ARG A 86 -1.97 1.01 25.08
C ARG A 86 -2.40 1.61 23.74
N TYR A 87 -1.51 2.31 23.05
CA TYR A 87 -1.74 2.79 21.68
C TYR A 87 -0.91 2.04 20.62
N ASN A 88 -0.11 1.03 21.02
CA ASN A 88 0.60 0.17 20.08
C ASN A 88 -0.40 -0.58 19.18
N LYS A 89 -0.14 -0.57 17.86
CA LYS A 89 -0.98 -1.24 16.87
C LYS A 89 -0.23 -2.41 16.27
N SER A 90 -0.90 -3.56 16.23
CA SER A 90 -0.44 -4.69 15.43
C SER A 90 -0.86 -4.46 13.98
N ILE A 91 0.12 -4.30 13.10
CA ILE A 91 -0.10 -4.05 11.68
C ILE A 91 0.60 -5.13 10.87
N ALA A 92 -0.03 -5.53 9.77
CA ALA A 92 0.53 -6.51 8.85
C ALA A 92 1.39 -5.84 7.77
N ASN A 93 2.53 -6.46 7.46
CA ASN A 93 3.26 -6.22 6.23
C ASN A 93 2.36 -6.64 5.05
N PRO A 94 2.05 -5.75 4.09
CA PRO A 94 1.13 -6.06 3.00
C PRO A 94 1.62 -7.20 2.08
N TYR A 95 2.94 -7.40 1.99
CA TYR A 95 3.57 -8.33 1.08
C TYR A 95 3.82 -9.70 1.70
N THR A 96 4.25 -9.75 2.97
CA THR A 96 4.54 -11.02 3.67
C THR A 96 3.41 -11.49 4.58
N ARG A 97 2.42 -10.63 4.86
CA ARG A 97 1.31 -10.85 5.81
C ARG A 97 1.74 -11.09 7.25
N GLN A 98 3.03 -10.94 7.57
CA GLN A 98 3.53 -10.99 8.94
C GLN A 98 3.07 -9.74 9.69
N SER A 99 2.54 -9.91 10.89
CA SER A 99 2.00 -8.83 11.70
C SER A 99 2.54 -8.84 13.11
N GLY A 100 2.68 -7.66 13.71
CA GLY A 100 3.00 -7.53 15.12
C GLY A 100 3.04 -6.08 15.58
N PRO A 101 3.29 -5.83 16.86
CA PRO A 101 3.48 -4.49 17.38
C PRO A 101 4.77 -3.85 16.85
N VAL A 102 4.85 -2.52 16.93
CA VAL A 102 6.12 -1.81 16.66
C VAL A 102 7.13 -2.04 17.80
N GLY A 103 8.42 -2.12 17.48
CA GLY A 103 9.54 -2.09 18.44
C GLY A 103 10.00 -3.42 19.05
N THR A 104 9.30 -4.55 18.88
CA THR A 104 9.74 -5.84 19.45
C THR A 104 10.13 -6.86 18.39
N THR A 105 9.38 -6.94 17.28
CA THR A 105 9.56 -7.97 16.25
C THR A 105 9.88 -7.39 14.88
N ASN A 106 9.87 -6.06 14.73
CA ASN A 106 10.17 -5.31 13.49
C ASN A 106 9.57 -5.94 12.23
N LEU A 107 8.30 -6.36 12.30
CA LEU A 107 7.66 -7.18 11.24
C LEU A 107 7.16 -6.33 10.06
N TRP A 108 6.66 -5.12 10.35
CA TRP A 108 6.05 -4.22 9.38
C TRP A 108 6.66 -2.80 9.40
N ALA A 109 7.50 -2.50 10.39
CA ALA A 109 8.20 -1.24 10.51
C ALA A 109 9.67 -1.49 10.90
N ILE A 110 10.54 -0.58 10.49
CA ILE A 110 11.98 -0.66 10.72
C ILE A 110 12.54 0.75 10.98
N ASP A 111 13.49 0.86 11.91
CA ASP A 111 14.28 2.08 12.05
C ASP A 111 15.07 2.30 10.77
N TYR A 112 14.96 3.50 10.22
CA TYR A 112 15.58 3.83 8.97
C TYR A 112 16.96 4.44 9.18
N LEU A 113 17.91 3.88 8.44
CA LEU A 113 19.18 4.49 8.08
C LEU A 113 18.98 4.94 6.62
N ASP A 114 19.10 6.24 6.37
CA ASP A 114 19.02 6.94 5.07
C ASP A 114 19.61 6.14 3.88
N PRO A 115 18.98 6.07 2.67
CA PRO A 115 19.52 5.27 1.56
C PRO A 115 20.76 5.90 0.92
N SER A 116 21.11 7.13 1.29
CA SER A 116 22.39 7.78 1.01
C SER A 116 23.41 7.66 2.16
N ASP A 117 23.04 7.08 3.30
CA ASP A 117 23.96 6.72 4.37
C ASP A 117 24.77 5.46 3.98
N PRO A 118 26.12 5.49 3.99
CA PRO A 118 26.94 4.32 3.68
C PRO A 118 26.75 3.15 4.68
N THR A 119 26.10 3.38 5.82
CA THR A 119 25.71 2.35 6.80
C THR A 119 24.35 1.73 6.52
N PHE A 120 23.68 2.13 5.43
CA PHE A 120 22.47 1.48 4.93
C PHE A 120 22.68 -0.04 4.93
N PRO A 121 21.88 -0.84 5.66
CA PRO A 121 22.10 -2.26 5.73
C PRO A 121 22.10 -2.82 4.30
N THR A 122 23.24 -3.41 3.95
CA THR A 122 23.51 -3.99 2.62
C THR A 122 22.43 -5.00 2.22
N ASN A 123 21.73 -5.56 3.21
CA ASN A 123 20.58 -6.44 3.02
C ASN A 123 19.28 -5.66 2.76
N LYS A 124 19.07 -5.30 1.49
CA LYS A 124 17.81 -4.68 1.02
C LYS A 124 16.57 -5.50 1.37
N ALA A 125 16.65 -6.82 1.55
CA ALA A 125 15.48 -7.65 1.86
C ALA A 125 14.78 -7.30 3.19
N LEU A 126 15.48 -6.64 4.13
CA LEU A 126 14.93 -6.22 5.41
C LEU A 126 13.81 -5.17 5.31
N TYR A 127 13.75 -4.46 4.19
CA TYR A 127 12.78 -3.38 3.98
C TYR A 127 11.51 -3.83 3.28
N PHE A 128 11.49 -5.02 2.67
CA PHE A 128 10.43 -5.45 1.78
C PHE A 128 9.05 -5.36 2.44
N GLY A 129 8.18 -4.48 1.93
CA GLY A 129 6.83 -4.28 2.45
C GLY A 129 6.72 -3.57 3.81
N ARG A 130 7.80 -2.94 4.29
CA ARG A 130 7.85 -2.29 5.61
C ARG A 130 7.80 -0.76 5.51
N VAL A 131 7.49 -0.14 6.64
CA VAL A 131 7.60 1.30 6.84
C VAL A 131 8.92 1.63 7.54
N GLY A 132 9.75 2.46 6.90
CA GLY A 132 10.96 3.01 7.52
C GLY A 132 10.64 4.25 8.34
N TYR A 133 11.24 4.36 9.53
CA TYR A 133 11.19 5.54 10.39
C TYR A 133 12.55 6.21 10.52
N GLN A 134 12.70 7.42 9.99
CA GLN A 134 13.93 8.21 10.09
C GLN A 134 13.71 9.41 11.01
N PRO A 135 14.21 9.38 12.24
CA PRO A 135 14.30 10.59 13.05
C PRO A 135 15.33 11.57 12.47
N ILE A 136 15.05 12.87 12.60
CA ILE A 136 15.94 13.96 12.20
C ILE A 136 16.21 14.84 13.41
N GLY A 137 17.49 14.88 13.80
CA GLY A 137 17.98 15.58 14.97
C GLY A 137 18.99 14.71 15.72
N THR A 138 19.56 15.28 16.78
CA THR A 138 20.42 14.55 17.72
C THR A 138 19.58 14.15 18.93
N PRO A 139 19.51 12.85 19.30
CA PRO A 139 18.87 12.42 20.53
C PRO A 139 19.31 13.25 21.74
N PRO A 140 18.40 13.64 22.66
CA PRO A 140 16.95 13.37 22.65
C PRO A 140 16.13 14.40 21.85
N ALA A 141 16.76 15.39 21.22
CA ALA A 141 16.10 16.55 20.60
C ALA A 141 15.57 16.26 19.17
N ILE A 142 14.77 15.21 19.01
CA ILE A 142 14.18 14.88 17.70
C ILE A 142 12.88 15.65 17.51
N SER A 143 12.91 16.58 16.57
CA SER A 143 11.79 17.46 16.24
C SER A 143 11.18 17.19 14.87
N LYS A 144 11.88 16.43 14.02
CA LYS A 144 11.44 16.09 12.67
C LYS A 144 11.64 14.60 12.40
N TYR A 145 10.85 14.04 11.49
CA TYR A 145 11.05 12.69 11.00
C TYR A 145 10.61 12.54 9.54
N TYR A 146 11.12 11.50 8.88
CA TYR A 146 10.58 11.01 7.61
C TYR A 146 10.12 9.56 7.77
N LEU A 147 8.99 9.26 7.15
CA LEU A 147 8.50 7.91 6.95
C LEU A 147 8.59 7.55 5.48
N PHE A 148 9.06 6.33 5.23
CA PHE A 148 9.19 5.76 3.89
C PHE A 148 8.42 4.46 3.82
N GLY A 149 7.68 4.23 2.74
CA GLY A 149 7.08 2.93 2.45
C GLY A 149 7.94 2.19 1.44
N TYR A 150 8.44 1.00 1.77
CA TYR A 150 9.19 0.14 0.85
C TYR A 150 8.27 -0.88 0.20
N GLY A 151 8.02 -0.71 -1.09
CA GLY A 151 7.18 -1.61 -1.89
C GLY A 151 7.94 -2.84 -2.38
N ASP A 152 7.64 -3.22 -3.62
CA ASP A 152 8.30 -4.35 -4.30
C ASP A 152 9.83 -4.18 -4.32
N ASN A 153 10.57 -5.28 -4.13
CA ASN A 153 12.03 -5.31 -4.12
C ASN A 153 12.70 -4.31 -3.17
N SER A 154 11.99 -3.89 -2.12
CA SER A 154 12.52 -2.95 -1.12
C SER A 154 12.85 -1.58 -1.67
N ILE A 155 12.15 -1.17 -2.73
CA ILE A 155 12.27 0.16 -3.32
C ILE A 155 11.25 1.08 -2.64
N PRO A 156 11.63 2.31 -2.26
CA PRO A 156 10.67 3.30 -1.76
C PRO A 156 9.54 3.53 -2.77
N ILE A 157 8.31 3.67 -2.28
CA ILE A 157 7.18 4.06 -3.12
C ILE A 157 7.46 5.46 -3.67
N GLU A 158 7.19 5.66 -4.96
CA GLU A 158 7.33 6.96 -5.62
C GLU A 158 5.96 7.52 -6.04
N ARG A 159 5.84 8.85 -6.06
CA ARG A 159 4.69 9.56 -6.60
C ARG A 159 5.15 10.76 -7.41
N LYS A 160 4.74 10.84 -8.68
CA LYS A 160 5.13 11.91 -9.63
C LYS A 160 6.66 12.05 -9.80
N GLY A 161 7.41 10.95 -9.75
CA GLY A 161 8.86 10.93 -9.95
C GLY A 161 9.69 11.33 -8.73
N THR A 162 9.10 11.33 -7.53
CA THR A 162 9.82 11.54 -6.27
C THR A 162 9.38 10.53 -5.23
N THR A 163 10.29 10.12 -4.35
CA THR A 163 9.98 9.25 -3.21
C THR A 163 8.83 9.83 -2.38
N TYR A 164 7.79 9.01 -2.18
CA TYR A 164 6.68 9.36 -1.32
C TYR A 164 7.09 9.22 0.14
N THR A 165 7.17 10.36 0.82
CA THR A 165 7.50 10.44 2.24
C THR A 165 6.34 11.03 3.03
N VAL A 166 6.22 10.59 4.29
CA VAL A 166 5.34 11.23 5.28
C VAL A 166 6.22 11.85 6.36
N THR A 167 6.05 13.13 6.60
CA THR A 167 6.88 13.93 7.52
C THR A 167 5.96 14.79 8.38
N ASN A 168 6.45 15.23 9.53
CA ASN A 168 5.80 16.25 10.36
C ASN A 168 6.22 17.69 10.01
N GLY A 169 7.19 17.88 9.11
CA GLY A 169 7.59 19.16 8.55
C GLY A 169 7.60 19.06 7.02
N GLY A 170 6.61 19.70 6.39
CA GLY A 170 6.38 19.65 4.94
C GLY A 170 7.50 20.22 4.10
#